data_AF-A0A699YP30-F1
#
_entry.id   AF-A0A699YP30-F1
#
_cell.length_a   1.000
_cell.length_b   1.000
_cell.length_c   1.000
_cell.angle_alpha   90.00
_cell.angle_beta   90.00
_cell.angle_gamma   90.00
#
_symmetry.space_group_name_H-M   'P 1'
#
loop_
_entity.id
_entity.type
_entity.pdbx_description
1 polymer ?
#
loop_
_entity_poly.entity_id
_entity_poly.type
_entity_poly.pdbx_seq_one_letter_code
_entity_poly.pdbx_strand_id
1 'polypeptide(L)'
;MKGGCIIRAQFLDEISKAYKRNPSLPNLLVDSEFAANIAQRDAAWRRVVSLSINAGVPVPGFSASLSYFDTYRRARLPANLVQLGWVLLCWLWVLSYRARA
;
A
#
# COMPACT_ATOMS: atom_id res chain seq x y z
N MET A 1 20.23 -10.19 -9.26
CA MET A 1 20.08 -11.30 -8.28
C MET A 1 19.72 -12.57 -9.04
N LYS A 2 20.69 -13.42 -9.41
CA LYS A 2 20.44 -14.65 -10.20
C LYS A 2 21.09 -15.94 -9.68
N GLY A 3 21.84 -15.90 -8.57
CA GLY A 3 22.39 -17.10 -7.95
C GLY A 3 22.16 -17.10 -6.44
N GLY A 4 21.37 -18.06 -5.92
CA GLY A 4 21.41 -18.49 -4.52
C GLY A 4 20.37 -17.96 -3.52
N CYS A 5 19.41 -17.09 -3.88
CA CYS A 5 18.43 -16.60 -2.90
C CYS A 5 17.16 -17.46 -2.79
N ILE A 6 16.58 -17.54 -1.58
CA ILE A 6 15.37 -18.33 -1.26
C ILE A 6 14.14 -17.88 -2.07
N ILE A 7 14.09 -16.60 -2.45
CA ILE A 7 12.96 -15.99 -3.17
C ILE A 7 13.03 -16.14 -4.69
N ARG A 8 13.89 -17.03 -5.22
CA ARG A 8 14.10 -17.16 -6.66
C ARG A 8 12.83 -17.63 -7.36
N ALA A 9 12.30 -16.81 -8.26
CA ALA A 9 11.12 -17.10 -9.06
C ALA A 9 11.23 -16.47 -10.46
N GLN A 10 10.50 -17.01 -11.44
CA GLN A 10 10.34 -16.40 -12.77
C GLN A 10 9.83 -14.95 -12.66
N PHE A 11 9.04 -14.66 -11.63
CA PHE A 11 8.57 -13.32 -11.29
C PHE A 11 9.70 -12.27 -11.15
N LEU A 12 10.89 -12.65 -10.67
CA LEU A 12 12.03 -11.73 -10.54
C LEU A 12 12.60 -11.31 -11.90
N ASP A 13 12.44 -12.13 -12.95
CA ASP A 13 12.84 -11.74 -14.30
C ASP A 13 11.90 -10.67 -14.85
N GLU A 14 10.60 -10.73 -14.55
CA GLU A 14 9.63 -9.69 -14.92
C GLU A 14 9.92 -8.36 -14.21
N ILE A 15 10.24 -8.41 -12.91
CA ILE A 15 10.68 -7.21 -12.17
C ILE A 15 11.95 -6.62 -12.81
N SER A 16 12.91 -7.48 -13.16
CA SER A 16 14.14 -7.04 -13.82
C SER A 16 13.86 -6.40 -15.19
N LYS A 17 12.90 -6.92 -15.96
CA LYS A 17 12.48 -6.32 -17.23
C LYS A 17 11.84 -4.95 -17.02
N ALA A 18 10.97 -4.77 -16.02
CA ALA A 18 10.35 -3.49 -15.71
C ALA A 18 11.41 -2.40 -15.42
N TYR A 19 12.39 -2.68 -14.56
CA TYR A 19 13.47 -1.73 -14.26
C TYR A 19 14.48 -1.55 -15.41
N LYS A 20 14.62 -2.53 -16.31
CA LYS A 20 15.39 -2.35 -17.55
C LYS A 20 14.68 -1.43 -18.54
N ARG A 21 13.34 -1.51 -18.62
CA ARG A 21 12.53 -0.60 -19.46
C ARG A 21 12.56 0.83 -18.92
N ASN A 22 12.44 0.99 -17.60
CA ASN A 22 12.52 2.29 -16.94
C ASN A 22 13.38 2.22 -15.66
N PRO A 23 14.66 2.62 -15.73
CA PRO A 23 15.54 2.64 -14.56
C PRO A 23 15.13 3.64 -13.47
N SER A 24 14.38 4.70 -13.82
CA SER A 24 13.89 5.72 -12.87
C SER A 24 12.47 5.43 -12.37
N LEU A 25 11.98 4.19 -12.53
CA LEU A 25 10.65 3.78 -12.09
C LEU A 25 10.48 3.98 -10.57
N PRO A 26 9.56 4.86 -10.13
CA PRO A 26 9.42 5.18 -8.70
C PRO A 26 8.77 4.05 -7.91
N ASN A 27 7.96 3.21 -8.56
CA ASN A 27 7.31 2.05 -7.96
C ASN A 27 6.93 1.02 -9.04
N LEU A 28 7.03 -0.26 -8.74
CA LEU A 28 6.65 -1.32 -9.66
C LEU A 28 5.17 -1.28 -10.05
N LEU A 29 4.31 -0.77 -9.18
CA LEU A 29 2.86 -0.63 -9.43
C LEU A 29 2.53 0.36 -10.56
N VAL A 30 3.46 1.24 -10.94
CA VAL A 30 3.25 2.18 -12.05
C VAL A 30 3.83 1.70 -13.39
N ASP A 31 4.49 0.54 -13.40
CA ASP A 31 4.83 -0.13 -14.66
C ASP A 31 3.54 -0.63 -15.34
N SER A 32 3.40 -0.38 -16.64
CA SER A 32 2.17 -0.64 -17.39
C SER A 32 1.77 -2.12 -17.41
N GLU A 33 2.74 -3.03 -17.49
CA GLU A 33 2.51 -4.48 -17.54
C GLU A 33 2.08 -5.00 -16.16
N PHE A 34 2.75 -4.55 -15.11
CA PHE A 34 2.38 -4.88 -13.72
C PHE A 34 1.01 -4.30 -13.35
N ALA A 35 0.74 -3.05 -13.70
CA ALA A 35 -0.54 -2.40 -13.44
C ALA A 35 -1.70 -3.14 -14.13
N ALA A 36 -1.53 -3.52 -15.41
CA ALA A 36 -2.53 -4.30 -16.13
C ALA A 36 -2.76 -5.68 -15.49
N ASN A 37 -1.67 -6.36 -15.09
CA ASN A 37 -1.76 -7.65 -14.43
C ASN A 37 -2.51 -7.59 -13.10
N ILE A 38 -2.28 -6.55 -12.29
CA ILE A 38 -2.97 -6.34 -11.01
C ILE A 38 -4.43 -5.99 -11.25
N ALA A 39 -4.73 -5.11 -12.21
CA ALA A 39 -6.11 -4.71 -12.53
C ALA A 39 -6.99 -5.93 -12.91
N GLN A 40 -6.45 -6.89 -13.66
CA GLN A 40 -7.15 -8.12 -14.00
C GLN A 40 -7.46 -9.02 -12.78
N ARG A 41 -6.69 -8.88 -11.70
CA ARG A 41 -6.75 -9.76 -10.52
C ARG A 41 -7.39 -9.10 -9.30
N ASP A 42 -7.56 -7.78 -9.31
CA ASP A 42 -8.11 -6.98 -8.19
C ASP A 42 -9.45 -7.53 -7.69
N ALA A 43 -10.40 -7.83 -8.61
CA ALA A 43 -11.70 -8.36 -8.22
C ALA A 43 -11.60 -9.74 -7.53
N ALA A 44 -10.74 -10.63 -8.02
CA ALA A 44 -10.54 -11.94 -7.41
C ALA A 44 -9.85 -11.82 -6.04
N TRP A 45 -8.85 -10.95 -5.94
CA TRP A 45 -8.15 -10.67 -4.70
C TRP A 45 -9.09 -10.18 -3.61
N ARG A 46 -9.98 -9.23 -3.92
CA ARG A 46 -11.01 -8.75 -2.99
C ARG A 46 -11.95 -9.86 -2.54
N ARG A 47 -12.42 -10.70 -3.47
CA ARG A 47 -13.28 -11.84 -3.12
C ARG A 47 -12.62 -12.80 -2.13
N VAL A 48 -11.34 -13.11 -2.34
CA VAL A 48 -10.58 -13.98 -1.43
C VAL A 48 -10.50 -13.35 -0.04
N VAL A 49 -10.11 -12.08 0.07
CA VAL A 49 -10.00 -11.39 1.36
C VAL A 49 -11.35 -11.35 2.09
N SER A 50 -12.43 -10.99 1.40
CA SER A 50 -13.78 -10.97 1.99
C SER A 50 -14.24 -12.35 2.45
N LEU A 51 -14.02 -13.39 1.64
CA LEU A 51 -14.38 -14.76 2.00
C LEU A 51 -13.60 -15.23 3.23
N SER A 52 -12.30 -14.99 3.28
CA SER A 52 -11.46 -15.38 4.41
C SER A 52 -11.90 -14.72 5.70
N ILE A 53 -12.23 -13.42 5.67
CA ILE A 53 -12.74 -12.70 6.84
C ILE A 53 -14.07 -13.30 7.32
N ASN A 54 -15.02 -13.52 6.40
CA ASN A 54 -16.32 -14.11 6.74
C ASN A 54 -16.21 -15.54 7.30
N ALA A 55 -15.21 -16.30 6.85
CA ALA A 55 -14.91 -17.64 7.33
C ALA A 55 -14.07 -17.68 8.62
N GLY A 56 -13.67 -16.53 9.17
CA GLY A 56 -12.81 -16.46 10.36
C GLY A 56 -11.35 -16.89 10.10
N VAL A 57 -10.91 -16.90 8.84
CA VAL A 57 -9.55 -17.30 8.45
C VAL A 57 -8.64 -16.06 8.42
N PRO A 58 -7.55 -16.04 9.22
CA PRO A 58 -6.64 -14.90 9.27
C PRO A 58 -5.82 -14.80 7.97
N VAL A 59 -5.89 -13.64 7.30
CA VAL A 59 -5.17 -13.36 6.05
C VAL A 59 -4.39 -12.02 6.08
N PRO A 60 -3.53 -11.79 7.09
CA PRO A 60 -2.92 -10.48 7.34
C PRO A 60 -2.06 -9.98 6.17
N GLY A 61 -1.34 -10.86 5.49
CA GLY A 61 -0.54 -10.49 4.32
C GLY A 61 -1.40 -10.02 3.14
N PHE A 62 -2.46 -10.76 2.82
CA PHE A 62 -3.37 -10.41 1.73
C PHE A 62 -4.15 -9.13 2.00
N SER A 63 -4.66 -8.95 3.23
CA SER A 63 -5.42 -7.76 3.60
C SER A 63 -4.53 -6.51 3.68
N ALA A 64 -3.31 -6.63 4.22
CA ALA A 64 -2.34 -5.53 4.26
C ALA A 64 -1.91 -5.11 2.84
N SER A 65 -1.58 -6.07 1.98
CA SER A 65 -1.19 -5.77 0.60
C SER A 65 -2.34 -5.12 -0.20
N LEU A 66 -3.59 -5.55 0.01
CA LEU A 66 -4.76 -4.94 -0.65
C LEU A 66 -4.97 -3.50 -0.15
N SER A 67 -4.83 -3.29 1.17
CA SER A 67 -4.94 -1.96 1.78
C SER A 67 -3.84 -1.00 1.29
N TYR A 68 -2.62 -1.50 1.13
CA TYR A 68 -1.52 -0.74 0.53
C TYR A 68 -1.83 -0.36 -0.92
N PHE A 69 -2.29 -1.32 -1.74
CA PHE A 69 -2.67 -1.04 -3.13
C PHE A 69 -3.76 0.03 -3.24
N ASP A 70 -4.83 -0.07 -2.42
CA ASP A 70 -5.92 0.90 -2.38
C ASP A 70 -5.50 2.29 -1.86
N THR A 71 -4.48 2.34 -1.02
CA THR A 71 -3.87 3.58 -0.54
C THR A 71 -3.03 4.24 -1.63
N TYR A 72 -2.20 3.45 -2.31
CA TYR A 72 -1.26 3.94 -3.31
C TYR A 72 -1.95 4.50 -4.56
N ARG A 73 -3.04 3.87 -5.00
CA ARG A 73 -3.77 4.29 -6.22
C ARG A 73 -4.71 5.48 -6.02
N ARG A 74 -4.87 5.99 -4.80
CA ARG A 74 -5.80 7.09 -4.49
C ARG A 74 -5.05 8.41 -4.32
N ALA A 75 -5.45 9.43 -5.07
CA ALA A 75 -4.91 10.78 -4.96
C ALA A 75 -5.28 11.48 -3.64
N ARG A 76 -6.41 11.10 -3.03
CA ARG A 76 -6.91 11.68 -1.77
C ARG A 76 -7.11 10.56 -0.75
N LEU A 77 -6.50 10.73 0.41
CA LEU A 77 -6.60 9.84 1.56
C LEU A 77 -7.24 10.57 2.75
N PRO A 78 -7.85 9.84 3.69
CA PRO A 78 -8.42 10.42 4.91
C PRO A 78 -7.35 10.95 5.90
N ALA A 79 -6.12 11.20 5.44
CA ALA A 79 -5.04 11.79 6.25
C ALA A 79 -5.41 13.20 6.77
N ASN A 80 -6.35 13.88 6.12
CA ASN A 80 -6.94 15.12 6.60
C ASN A 80 -7.61 14.96 7.98
N LEU A 81 -8.24 13.82 8.26
CA LEU A 81 -8.86 13.55 9.57
C LEU A 81 -7.80 13.38 10.67
N VAL A 82 -6.68 12.73 10.34
CA VAL A 82 -5.54 12.64 11.26
C VAL A 82 -4.97 14.04 11.51
N GLN A 83 -4.74 14.82 10.46
CA GLN A 83 -4.23 16.20 10.56
C GLN A 83 -5.10 17.07 11.49
N LEU A 84 -6.43 16.96 11.41
CA LEU A 84 -7.34 17.69 12.30
C LEU A 84 -7.13 17.35 13.78
N GLY A 85 -6.91 16.07 14.11
CA GLY A 85 -6.61 15.65 15.48
C GLY A 85 -5.33 16.28 16.02
N TRP A 86 -4.27 16.33 15.21
CA TRP A 86 -3.01 16.98 15.58
C TRP A 86 -3.16 18.49 15.77
N VAL A 87 -3.94 19.16 14.91
CA VAL A 87 -4.21 20.59 15.04
C VAL A 87 -4.98 20.90 16.32
N LEU A 88 -5.98 20.09 16.67
CA LEU A 88 -6.75 20.25 17.91
C LEU A 88 -5.87 20.06 19.15
N LEU A 89 -5.03 19.03 19.17
CA LEU A 89 -4.05 18.79 20.25
C LEU A 89 -3.06 19.95 20.40
N CYS A 90 -2.56 20.49 19.29
CA CYS A 90 -1.66 21.64 19.31
C CYS A 90 -2.36 22.89 19.87
N TRP A 91 -3.61 23.15 19.46
CA TRP A 91 -4.43 24.24 20.01
C TRP A 91 -4.68 24.10 21.51
N LEU A 92 -5.05 22.90 21.97
CA LEU A 92 -5.24 22.62 23.38
C LEU A 92 -3.95 22.82 24.19
N TRP A 93 -2.80 22.43 23.63
CA TRP A 93 -1.50 22.66 24.24
C TRP A 93 -1.15 24.15 24.34
N VAL A 94 -1.35 24.92 23.26
CA VAL A 94 -1.13 26.38 23.24
C VAL A 94 -2.06 27.09 24.23
N LEU A 95 -3.34 26.72 24.30
CA LEU A 95 -4.28 27.27 25.27
C LEU A 95 -3.86 26.93 26.71
N SER A 96 -3.44 25.70 26.95
CA SER A 96 -2.96 25.26 28.27
C SER A 96 -1.62 25.89 28.67
N TYR A 97 -0.78 26.29 27.71
CA TYR A 97 0.45 27.03 27.94
C TYR A 97 0.14 28.50 28.27
N ARG A 98 -0.73 29.14 27.48
CA ARG A 98 -1.18 30.52 27.71
C ARG A 98 -1.96 30.70 29.01
N ALA A 99 -2.71 29.69 29.46
CA ALA A 99 -3.42 29.74 30.75
C ALA A 99 -2.50 29.56 31.98
N ARG A 100 -1.23 29.18 31.77
CA ARG A 100 -0.22 29.00 32.82
C ARG A 100 0.78 30.16 32.91
N ALA A 101 0.72 31.11 31.98
CA ALA A 101 1.48 32.37 32.00
C ALA A 101 0.57 33.50 32.52
#